data_AF-M7TBZ3-F1
#
_entry.id   AF-M7TBZ3-F1
#
_cell.length_a   1.000
_cell.length_b   1.000
_cell.length_c   1.000
_cell.angle_alpha   90.00
_cell.angle_beta   90.00
_cell.angle_gamma   90.00
#
_symmetry.space_group_name_H-M   'P 1'
#
loop_
_entity.id
_entity.type
_entity.pdbx_description
1 polymer ?
#
loop_
_entity_poly.entity_id
_entity_poly.type
_entity_poly.pdbx_seq_one_letter_code
_entity_poly.pdbx_strand_id
1 'polypeptide(L)'
;MRVDELVSMGGVAPPPLESPLTSEKLNEVRDLYEQVYAVGLEAFFETKWYMGSQGLHALASNTGGVNETVAGFLQSMAKTDANDVAGMQYSANLEFRVVWDLACLVKASEAKVNGGDTLPAPDDGSEAQNRVAVFEVLLSGEFLDHNPLMRVPSQGDYHRIREFRFWYYLAEFLRIKDQPNVDMTLQREHILGLVRELLDGRENRDVLYSFAVIRTLSPKFPPDFESTLSPHLDELDPKSKLAVARKFIQDESQVTGGTTNVVRRFSEIAVRAFILPGGNIQRMQG
;
A
#
# COMPACT_ATOMS: atom_id res chain seq x y z
N MET A 1 9.15 2.22 11.63
CA MET A 1 9.93 2.04 10.39
C MET A 1 9.19 2.71 9.25
N ARG A 2 9.91 3.50 8.45
CA ARG A 2 9.39 4.05 7.19
C ARG A 2 9.26 2.94 6.14
N VAL A 3 8.47 3.17 5.09
CA VAL A 3 8.25 2.16 4.05
C VAL A 3 9.56 1.77 3.35
N ASP A 4 10.45 2.74 3.07
CA ASP A 4 11.76 2.46 2.48
C ASP A 4 12.61 1.52 3.35
N GLU A 5 12.50 1.62 4.67
CA GLU A 5 13.18 0.74 5.62
C GLU A 5 12.56 -0.67 5.57
N LEU A 6 11.24 -0.79 5.51
CA LEU A 6 10.52 -2.07 5.38
C LEU A 6 10.88 -2.79 4.07
N VAL A 7 10.97 -2.04 2.96
CA VAL A 7 11.44 -2.55 1.66
C VAL A 7 12.89 -3.01 1.78
N SER A 8 13.73 -2.27 2.50
CA SER A 8 15.15 -2.58 2.70
C SER A 8 15.42 -3.78 3.63
N MET A 9 14.44 -4.26 4.41
CA MET A 9 14.64 -5.35 5.36
C MET A 9 15.13 -6.66 4.74
N GLY A 10 14.89 -6.86 3.44
CA GLY A 10 15.41 -8.01 2.70
C GLY A 10 16.93 -7.93 2.45
N GLY A 11 17.59 -6.80 2.74
CA GLY A 11 19.04 -6.61 2.61
C GLY A 11 19.57 -6.60 1.17
N VAL A 12 18.67 -6.65 0.19
CA VAL A 12 19.02 -6.76 -1.23
C VAL A 12 19.04 -5.37 -1.87
N ALA A 13 20.24 -4.86 -2.13
CA ALA A 13 20.39 -3.73 -3.04
C ALA A 13 20.12 -4.18 -4.49
N PRO A 14 19.50 -3.34 -5.34
CA PRO A 14 19.46 -3.58 -6.78
C PRO A 14 20.88 -3.85 -7.31
N PRO A 15 21.04 -4.83 -8.21
CA PRO A 15 22.35 -5.08 -8.79
C PRO A 15 22.75 -3.86 -9.63
N PRO A 16 24.04 -3.47 -9.65
CA PRO A 16 24.48 -2.44 -10.57
C PRO A 16 24.19 -2.87 -12.00
N LEU A 17 23.71 -1.93 -12.82
CA LEU A 17 23.46 -2.19 -14.22
C LEU A 17 24.78 -2.55 -14.92
N GLU A 18 24.74 -3.58 -15.76
CA GLU A 18 25.91 -4.02 -16.55
C GLU A 18 26.31 -3.01 -17.63
N SER A 19 25.35 -2.19 -18.07
CA SER A 19 25.54 -1.15 -19.06
C SER A 19 24.64 0.04 -18.76
N PRO A 20 24.98 1.24 -19.26
CA PRO A 20 24.09 2.39 -19.20
C PRO A 20 22.74 2.08 -19.86
N LEU A 21 21.67 2.69 -19.36
CA LEU A 21 20.33 2.53 -19.94
C LEU A 21 20.29 2.99 -21.39
N THR A 22 20.00 2.06 -22.30
CA THR A 22 19.77 2.35 -23.71
C THR A 22 18.30 2.68 -23.97
N SER A 23 18.00 3.25 -25.13
CA SER A 23 16.62 3.52 -25.56
C SER A 23 15.77 2.24 -25.60
N GLU A 24 16.35 1.12 -26.00
CA GLU A 24 15.68 -0.18 -26.01
C GLU A 24 15.32 -0.62 -24.59
N LYS A 25 16.24 -0.48 -23.63
CA LYS A 25 15.97 -0.85 -22.24
C LYS A 25 14.91 0.04 -21.59
N LEU A 26 14.91 1.34 -21.92
CA LEU A 26 13.87 2.27 -21.48
C LEU A 26 12.49 1.90 -22.06
N ASN A 27 12.43 1.42 -23.31
CA ASN A 27 11.18 0.90 -23.88
C ASN A 27 10.71 -0.36 -23.15
N GLU A 28 11.60 -1.32 -22.82
CA GLU A 28 11.23 -2.49 -22.02
C GLU A 28 10.69 -2.10 -20.62
N VAL A 29 11.32 -1.11 -19.98
CA VAL A 29 10.86 -0.58 -18.69
C VAL A 29 9.47 0.03 -18.81
N ARG A 30 9.23 0.85 -19.83
CA ARG A 30 7.91 1.44 -20.10
C ARG A 30 6.86 0.37 -20.37
N ASP A 31 7.17 -0.61 -21.21
CA ASP A 31 6.25 -1.66 -21.59
C ASP A 31 5.86 -2.51 -20.35
N LEU A 32 6.83 -2.85 -19.49
CA LEU A 32 6.56 -3.53 -18.22
C LEU A 32 5.70 -2.66 -17.28
N TYR A 33 6.00 -1.37 -17.18
CA TYR A 33 5.23 -0.42 -16.38
C TYR A 33 3.77 -0.38 -16.83
N GLU A 34 3.51 -0.13 -18.12
CA GLU A 34 2.15 0.03 -18.65
C GLU A 34 1.33 -1.27 -18.56
N GLN A 35 1.96 -2.42 -18.83
CA GLN A 35 1.24 -3.70 -18.92
C GLN A 35 0.97 -4.34 -17.56
N VAL A 36 1.85 -4.13 -16.57
CA VAL A 36 1.78 -4.86 -15.30
C VAL A 36 1.52 -3.93 -14.12
N TYR A 37 2.36 -2.91 -13.94
CA TYR A 37 2.39 -2.16 -12.68
C TYR A 37 1.39 -1.01 -12.67
N ALA A 38 1.32 -0.21 -13.73
CA ALA A 38 0.45 0.96 -13.78
C ALA A 38 -1.03 0.58 -13.61
N VAL A 39 -1.50 -0.47 -14.28
CA VAL A 39 -2.88 -0.99 -14.11
C VAL A 39 -3.16 -1.40 -12.66
N GLY A 40 -2.22 -2.11 -12.02
CA GLY A 40 -2.34 -2.50 -10.62
C GLY A 40 -2.33 -1.31 -9.67
N LEU A 41 -1.47 -0.31 -9.91
CA LEU A 41 -1.37 0.91 -9.13
C LEU A 41 -2.63 1.78 -9.26
N GLU A 42 -3.18 1.92 -10.47
CA GLU A 42 -4.46 2.60 -10.69
C GLU A 42 -5.60 1.94 -9.95
N ALA A 43 -5.68 0.60 -10.02
CA ALA A 43 -6.71 -0.15 -9.33
C ALA A 43 -6.56 -0.05 -7.80
N PHE A 44 -5.32 -0.08 -7.30
CA PHE A 44 -5.05 -0.03 -5.86
C PHE A 44 -5.32 1.36 -5.26
N PHE A 45 -4.81 2.42 -5.88
CA PHE A 45 -4.97 3.80 -5.43
C PHE A 45 -6.25 4.48 -5.94
N GLU A 46 -7.04 3.78 -6.75
CA GLU A 46 -8.27 4.25 -7.38
C GLU A 46 -8.10 5.57 -8.16
N THR A 47 -7.01 5.66 -8.93
CA THR A 47 -6.65 6.86 -9.71
C THR A 47 -6.35 6.49 -11.16
N LYS A 48 -6.47 7.46 -12.08
CA LYS A 48 -6.06 7.37 -13.49
C LYS A 48 -4.74 8.06 -13.81
N TRP A 49 -4.00 8.49 -12.78
CA TRP A 49 -2.77 9.24 -12.94
C TRP A 49 -1.63 8.41 -13.56
N TYR A 50 -1.51 7.12 -13.17
CA TYR A 50 -0.38 6.27 -13.56
C TYR A 50 -0.34 5.94 -15.06
N MET A 51 -1.48 5.62 -15.69
CA MET A 51 -1.57 5.42 -17.15
C MET A 51 -1.77 6.74 -17.91
N GLY A 52 -2.08 7.83 -17.20
CA GLY A 52 -2.22 9.16 -17.77
C GLY A 52 -0.90 9.73 -18.28
N SER A 53 -0.99 10.80 -19.07
CA SER A 53 0.18 11.49 -19.63
C SER A 53 1.17 11.97 -18.57
N GLN A 54 0.66 12.39 -17.40
CA GLN A 54 1.48 12.82 -16.27
C GLN A 54 2.31 11.68 -15.69
N GLY A 55 1.71 10.50 -15.47
CA GLY A 55 2.42 9.32 -14.97
C GLY A 55 3.48 8.81 -15.93
N LEU A 56 3.15 8.73 -17.23
CA LEU A 56 4.09 8.33 -18.27
C LEU A 56 5.25 9.33 -18.40
N HIS A 57 4.98 10.63 -18.32
CA HIS A 57 6.01 11.66 -18.32
C HIS A 57 6.91 11.58 -17.08
N ALA A 58 6.32 11.33 -15.90
CA ALA A 58 7.07 11.16 -14.66
C ALA A 58 8.02 9.95 -14.74
N LEU A 59 7.56 8.82 -15.29
CA LEU A 59 8.43 7.66 -15.56
C LEU A 59 9.56 8.03 -16.53
N ALA A 60 9.24 8.62 -17.68
CA ALA A 60 10.23 8.96 -18.71
C ALA A 60 11.30 9.95 -18.21
N SER A 61 10.94 10.83 -17.27
CA SER A 61 11.85 11.83 -16.70
C SER A 61 12.74 11.28 -15.58
N ASN A 62 12.48 10.07 -15.07
CA ASN A 62 13.17 9.48 -13.91
C ASN A 62 14.28 8.49 -14.34
N THR A 63 15.17 8.92 -15.24
CA THR A 63 16.14 8.03 -15.91
C THR A 63 17.21 7.44 -14.98
N GLY A 64 17.65 8.15 -13.95
CA GLY A 64 18.69 7.72 -13.00
C GLY A 64 18.18 7.17 -11.66
N GLY A 65 16.90 6.79 -11.57
CA GLY A 65 16.28 6.33 -10.32
C GLY A 65 15.36 5.13 -10.53
N VAL A 66 14.09 5.39 -10.77
CA VAL A 66 13.08 4.33 -10.94
C VAL A 66 13.37 3.49 -12.18
N ASN A 67 13.78 4.10 -13.30
CA ASN A 67 14.13 3.36 -14.51
C ASN A 67 15.32 2.41 -14.29
N GLU A 68 16.34 2.81 -13.55
CA GLU A 68 17.48 1.93 -13.24
C GLU A 68 17.06 0.75 -12.36
N THR A 69 16.17 1.00 -11.40
CA THR A 69 15.65 -0.03 -10.50
C THR A 69 14.82 -1.06 -11.26
N VAL A 70 13.93 -0.62 -12.16
CA VAL A 70 13.14 -1.53 -13.02
C VAL A 70 14.04 -2.29 -13.99
N ALA A 71 15.03 -1.62 -14.59
CA ALA A 71 15.98 -2.27 -15.49
C ALA A 71 16.84 -3.33 -14.77
N GLY A 72 17.30 -3.04 -13.56
CA GLY A 72 18.04 -3.99 -12.72
C GLY A 72 17.17 -5.20 -12.32
N PHE A 73 15.89 -4.97 -12.05
CA PHE A 73 14.92 -6.05 -11.83
C PHE A 73 14.74 -6.93 -13.08
N LEU A 74 14.53 -6.33 -14.26
CA LEU A 74 14.45 -7.06 -15.53
C LEU A 74 15.72 -7.88 -15.80
N GLN A 75 16.90 -7.31 -15.51
CA GLN A 75 18.19 -8.00 -15.66
C GLN A 75 18.31 -9.18 -14.68
N SER A 76 17.86 -9.03 -13.44
CA SER A 76 17.83 -10.11 -12.45
C SER A 76 16.92 -11.26 -12.89
N MET A 77 15.72 -10.94 -13.37
CA MET A 77 14.79 -11.94 -13.89
C MET A 77 15.37 -12.70 -15.09
N ALA A 78 16.01 -12.00 -16.01
CA ALA A 78 16.62 -12.62 -17.20
C ALA A 78 17.75 -13.62 -16.87
N LYS A 79 18.38 -13.47 -15.71
CA LYS A 79 19.45 -14.36 -15.22
C LYS A 79 18.95 -15.49 -14.31
N THR A 80 17.71 -15.42 -13.85
CA THR A 80 17.14 -16.38 -12.90
C THR A 80 16.56 -17.58 -13.65
N ASP A 81 17.10 -18.77 -13.41
CA ASP A 81 16.53 -20.03 -13.90
C ASP A 81 15.37 -20.50 -12.99
N ALA A 82 14.42 -21.28 -13.52
CA ALA A 82 13.32 -21.85 -12.75
C ALA A 82 13.79 -22.72 -11.56
N ASN A 83 15.01 -23.28 -11.62
CA ASN A 83 15.59 -24.05 -10.53
C ASN A 83 16.42 -23.20 -9.54
N ASP A 84 16.64 -21.92 -9.83
CA ASP A 84 17.39 -21.01 -8.96
C ASP A 84 16.48 -20.38 -7.90
N VAL A 85 16.22 -21.15 -6.83
CA VAL A 85 15.40 -20.70 -5.70
C VAL A 85 15.93 -19.39 -5.07
N ALA A 86 17.26 -19.24 -5.00
CA ALA A 86 17.87 -18.04 -4.43
C ALA A 86 17.68 -16.83 -5.35
N GLY A 87 17.88 -16.99 -6.66
CA GLY A 87 17.61 -15.96 -7.66
C GLY A 87 16.13 -15.55 -7.73
N MET A 88 15.20 -16.50 -7.57
CA MET A 88 13.77 -16.22 -7.49
C MET A 88 13.42 -15.39 -6.25
N GLN A 89 13.96 -15.76 -5.07
CA GLN A 89 13.77 -14.99 -3.84
C GLN A 89 14.40 -13.58 -3.94
N TYR A 90 15.58 -13.48 -4.56
CA TYR A 90 16.25 -12.22 -4.80
C TYR A 90 15.42 -11.30 -5.72
N SER A 91 14.93 -11.82 -6.85
CA SER A 91 14.09 -11.08 -7.78
C SER A 91 12.76 -10.65 -7.14
N ALA A 92 12.13 -11.50 -6.33
CA ALA A 92 10.96 -11.13 -5.55
C ALA A 92 11.25 -9.98 -4.56
N ASN A 93 12.44 -9.98 -3.94
CA ASN A 93 12.89 -8.89 -3.08
C ASN A 93 13.11 -7.56 -3.81
N LEU A 94 13.64 -7.61 -5.04
CA LEU A 94 13.76 -6.42 -5.87
C LEU A 94 12.40 -5.85 -6.28
N GLU A 95 11.42 -6.72 -6.53
CA GLU A 95 10.10 -6.29 -6.95
C GLU A 95 9.38 -5.44 -5.88
N PHE A 96 9.66 -5.60 -4.57
CA PHE A 96 9.15 -4.67 -3.55
C PHE A 96 9.57 -3.23 -3.83
N ARG A 97 10.85 -3.06 -4.16
CA ARG A 97 11.42 -1.75 -4.43
C ARG A 97 10.84 -1.17 -5.70
N VAL A 98 10.76 -1.97 -6.77
CA VAL A 98 10.12 -1.58 -8.02
C VAL A 98 8.69 -1.09 -7.78
N VAL A 99 7.85 -1.87 -7.10
CA VAL A 99 6.45 -1.50 -6.88
C VAL A 99 6.33 -0.23 -6.03
N TRP A 100 7.14 -0.09 -4.98
CA TRP A 100 7.11 1.10 -4.13
C TRP A 100 7.63 2.36 -4.84
N ASP A 101 8.74 2.25 -5.56
CA ASP A 101 9.33 3.35 -6.33
C ASP A 101 8.39 3.83 -7.45
N LEU A 102 7.71 2.89 -8.13
CA LEU A 102 6.69 3.19 -9.14
C LEU A 102 5.48 3.88 -8.51
N ALA A 103 4.99 3.41 -7.35
CA ALA A 103 3.92 4.08 -6.61
C ALA A 103 4.33 5.52 -6.22
N CYS A 104 5.60 5.73 -5.90
CA CYS A 104 6.12 7.04 -5.52
C CYS A 104 6.35 7.99 -6.70
N LEU A 105 6.22 7.58 -7.97
CA LEU A 105 6.34 8.48 -9.12
C LEU A 105 5.40 9.69 -9.02
N VAL A 106 4.23 9.49 -8.42
CA VAL A 106 3.24 10.56 -8.21
C VAL A 106 3.73 11.69 -7.31
N LYS A 107 4.79 11.47 -6.51
CA LYS A 107 5.42 12.51 -5.68
C LYS A 107 6.05 13.64 -6.51
N ALA A 108 6.21 13.47 -7.82
CA ALA A 108 6.58 14.54 -8.75
C ALA A 108 5.43 15.54 -9.02
N SER A 109 4.19 15.17 -8.70
CA SER A 109 3.04 16.07 -8.74
C SER A 109 3.10 17.09 -7.60
N GLU A 110 2.37 18.19 -7.73
CA GLU A 110 2.29 19.21 -6.69
C GLU A 110 1.37 18.73 -5.55
N ALA A 111 1.89 18.67 -4.32
CA ALA A 111 1.09 18.30 -3.16
C ALA A 111 0.14 19.45 -2.79
N LYS A 112 -1.15 19.27 -3.02
CA LYS A 112 -2.20 20.21 -2.62
C LYS A 112 -3.25 19.49 -1.80
N VAL A 113 -3.72 20.15 -0.74
CA VAL A 113 -4.99 19.76 -0.11
C VAL A 113 -6.08 20.15 -1.09
N ASN A 114 -6.71 19.15 -1.70
CA ASN A 114 -7.78 19.37 -2.66
C ASN A 114 -8.98 20.00 -1.93
N GLY A 115 -9.16 21.32 -2.10
CA GLY A 115 -10.31 22.07 -1.61
C GLY A 115 -11.30 22.34 -2.72
N GLY A 116 -12.58 22.50 -2.37
CA GLY A 116 -13.65 22.88 -3.31
C GLY A 116 -14.90 22.02 -3.21
N ASP A 117 -15.94 22.40 -3.96
CA ASP A 117 -17.24 21.72 -3.97
C ASP A 117 -17.36 20.64 -5.05
N THR A 118 -16.34 20.47 -5.89
CA THR A 118 -16.33 19.53 -7.02
C THR A 118 -15.23 18.50 -6.86
N LEU A 119 -15.56 17.24 -7.13
CA LEU A 119 -14.58 16.15 -7.14
C LEU A 119 -13.45 16.43 -8.15
N PRO A 120 -12.17 16.18 -7.80
CA PRO A 120 -11.03 16.34 -8.72
C PRO A 120 -11.16 15.49 -9.98
N ALA A 121 -10.33 15.70 -11.00
CA ALA A 121 -10.31 14.77 -12.14
C ALA A 121 -9.82 13.36 -11.70
N PRO A 122 -10.19 12.27 -12.41
CA PRO A 122 -9.69 10.92 -12.09
C PRO A 122 -8.17 10.79 -12.11
N ASP A 123 -7.49 11.60 -12.93
CA ASP A 123 -6.03 11.68 -13.10
C ASP A 123 -5.42 12.88 -12.36
N ASP A 124 -6.12 13.44 -11.36
CA ASP A 124 -5.57 14.52 -10.53
C ASP A 124 -4.35 14.05 -9.74
N GLY A 125 -3.18 14.64 -10.05
CA GLY A 125 -1.91 14.25 -9.45
C GLY A 125 -1.82 14.56 -7.96
N SER A 126 -2.48 15.62 -7.49
CA SER A 126 -2.49 15.98 -6.08
C SER A 126 -3.26 14.93 -5.26
N GLU A 127 -4.43 14.51 -5.74
CA GLU A 127 -5.24 13.48 -5.10
C GLU A 127 -4.52 12.14 -5.07
N ALA A 128 -3.93 11.74 -6.20
CA ALA A 128 -3.17 10.50 -6.31
C ALA A 128 -1.97 10.50 -5.34
N GLN A 129 -1.24 11.61 -5.24
CA GLN A 129 -0.15 11.78 -4.29
C GLN A 129 -0.62 11.70 -2.83
N ASN A 130 -1.74 12.34 -2.50
CA ASN A 130 -2.30 12.32 -1.15
C ASN A 130 -2.73 10.90 -0.75
N ARG A 131 -3.29 10.10 -1.67
CA ARG A 131 -3.63 8.69 -1.41
C ARG A 131 -2.39 7.83 -1.18
N VAL A 132 -1.31 8.05 -1.94
CA VAL A 132 -0.01 7.40 -1.67
C VAL A 132 0.53 7.79 -0.30
N ALA A 133 0.43 9.06 0.10
CA ALA A 133 0.85 9.52 1.43
C ALA A 133 0.02 8.88 2.56
N VAL A 134 -1.31 8.77 2.39
CA VAL A 134 -2.19 8.07 3.33
C VAL A 134 -1.78 6.61 3.47
N PHE A 135 -1.47 5.94 2.36
CA PHE A 135 -1.00 4.56 2.36
C PHE A 135 0.38 4.40 3.01
N GLU A 136 1.31 5.31 2.76
CA GLU A 136 2.63 5.35 3.40
C GLU A 136 2.51 5.47 4.93
N VAL A 137 1.63 6.35 5.40
CA VAL A 137 1.36 6.54 6.83
C VAL A 137 0.63 5.34 7.43
N LEU A 138 -0.27 4.71 6.67
CA LEU A 138 -0.93 3.48 7.09
C LEU A 138 0.10 2.40 7.42
N LEU A 139 1.05 2.14 6.51
CA LEU A 139 2.10 1.12 6.64
C LEU A 139 3.17 1.43 7.70
N SER A 140 3.56 2.69 7.85
CA SER A 140 4.65 3.09 8.77
C SER A 140 4.29 3.02 10.25
N GLY A 141 2.99 2.91 10.58
CA GLY A 141 2.49 3.01 11.94
C GLY A 141 2.45 4.45 12.47
N GLU A 142 2.85 5.44 11.67
CA GLU A 142 2.77 6.87 12.01
C GLU A 142 1.34 7.41 11.89
N PHE A 143 1.10 8.61 12.40
CA PHE A 143 -0.21 9.25 12.38
C PHE A 143 -0.18 10.52 11.54
N LEU A 144 -1.31 10.83 10.90
CA LEU A 144 -1.50 12.08 10.18
C LEU A 144 -1.79 13.24 11.15
N ASP A 145 -1.22 14.41 10.89
CA ASP A 145 -1.56 15.65 11.61
C ASP A 145 -2.87 16.27 11.08
N HIS A 146 -3.06 16.21 9.76
CA HIS A 146 -4.27 16.67 9.07
C HIS A 146 -4.64 15.66 7.98
N ASN A 147 -5.91 15.69 7.54
CA ASN A 147 -6.34 14.87 6.40
C ASN A 147 -5.95 15.60 5.11
N PRO A 148 -5.06 15.03 4.27
CA PRO A 148 -4.63 15.69 3.04
C PRO A 148 -5.67 15.55 1.91
N LEU A 149 -6.65 14.65 2.05
CA LEU A 149 -7.64 14.35 1.03
C LEU A 149 -8.80 15.34 1.06
N MET A 150 -9.42 15.53 -0.11
CA MET A 150 -10.60 16.37 -0.23
C MET A 150 -11.74 15.87 0.66
N ARG A 151 -12.36 16.80 1.41
CA ARG A 151 -13.66 16.51 2.04
C ARG A 151 -14.70 16.33 0.93
N VAL A 152 -15.29 15.14 0.90
CA VAL A 152 -16.15 14.74 -0.22
C VAL A 152 -17.43 15.58 -0.27
N PRO A 153 -17.80 16.14 -1.44
CA PRO A 153 -19.05 16.86 -1.61
C PRO A 153 -20.27 15.95 -1.36
N SER A 154 -21.40 16.57 -1.03
CA SER A 154 -22.66 15.86 -0.77
C SER A 154 -23.38 15.40 -2.04
N GLN A 155 -23.01 15.97 -3.19
CA GLN A 155 -23.63 15.74 -4.50
C GLN A 155 -22.56 15.42 -5.55
N GLY A 156 -22.93 14.64 -6.56
CA GLY A 156 -22.02 14.16 -7.61
C GLY A 156 -22.26 12.69 -7.95
N ASP A 157 -21.36 12.12 -8.76
CA ASP A 157 -21.40 10.69 -9.10
C ASP A 157 -21.31 9.81 -7.86
N TYR A 158 -22.28 8.92 -7.68
CA TYR A 158 -22.42 8.11 -6.45
C TYR A 158 -21.20 7.23 -6.20
N HIS A 159 -20.66 6.59 -7.24
CA HIS A 159 -19.53 5.69 -7.10
C HIS A 159 -18.24 6.45 -6.78
N ARG A 160 -17.98 7.58 -7.45
CA ARG A 160 -16.85 8.45 -7.12
C ARG A 160 -16.97 9.07 -5.73
N ILE A 161 -18.16 9.46 -5.29
CA ILE A 161 -18.35 9.95 -3.93
C ILE A 161 -17.93 8.88 -2.91
N ARG A 162 -18.33 7.62 -3.12
CA ARG A 162 -17.97 6.54 -2.21
C ARG A 162 -16.48 6.21 -2.23
N GLU A 163 -15.86 6.24 -3.41
CA GLU A 163 -14.40 6.16 -3.58
C GLU A 163 -13.67 7.22 -2.75
N PHE A 164 -14.04 8.49 -2.91
CA PHE A 164 -13.42 9.57 -2.15
C PHE A 164 -13.70 9.45 -0.65
N ARG A 165 -14.89 8.99 -0.25
CA ARG A 165 -15.23 8.81 1.16
C ARG A 165 -14.40 7.71 1.79
N PHE A 166 -14.13 6.64 1.06
CA PHE A 166 -13.30 5.54 1.53
C PHE A 166 -11.90 6.06 1.91
N TRP A 167 -11.23 6.73 0.97
CA TRP A 167 -9.91 7.31 1.21
C TRP A 167 -9.95 8.37 2.31
N TYR A 168 -10.95 9.25 2.30
CA TYR A 168 -11.10 10.30 3.31
C TYR A 168 -11.21 9.71 4.72
N TYR A 169 -12.08 8.71 4.94
CA TYR A 169 -12.23 8.10 6.27
C TYR A 169 -11.04 7.22 6.65
N LEU A 170 -10.36 6.59 5.70
CA LEU A 170 -9.09 5.91 5.97
C LEU A 170 -8.04 6.91 6.48
N ALA A 171 -7.96 8.11 5.89
CA ALA A 171 -7.08 9.16 6.39
C ALA A 171 -7.54 9.72 7.75
N GLU A 172 -8.84 9.90 8.00
CA GLU A 172 -9.34 10.28 9.33
C GLU A 172 -8.99 9.25 10.40
N PHE A 173 -9.05 7.95 10.08
CA PHE A 173 -8.61 6.88 10.97
C PHE A 173 -7.14 7.08 11.40
N LEU A 174 -6.27 7.43 10.45
CA LEU A 174 -4.85 7.66 10.70
C LEU A 174 -4.55 8.93 11.52
N ARG A 175 -5.54 9.78 11.78
CA ARG A 175 -5.38 10.95 12.66
C ARG A 175 -5.63 10.64 14.14
N ILE A 176 -6.21 9.47 14.45
CA ILE A 176 -6.62 9.12 15.81
C ILE A 176 -5.40 8.65 16.63
N LYS A 177 -4.65 9.62 17.16
CA LYS A 177 -3.53 9.40 18.09
C LYS A 177 -4.05 8.99 19.47
N ASP A 178 -3.30 8.14 20.18
CA ASP A 178 -3.56 7.93 21.61
C ASP A 178 -3.35 9.24 22.38
N GLN A 179 -4.27 9.53 23.29
CA GLN A 179 -4.21 10.71 24.13
C GLN A 179 -4.16 10.28 25.61
N PRO A 180 -3.35 10.94 26.46
CA PRO A 180 -3.30 10.62 27.87
C PRO A 180 -4.70 10.70 28.50
N ASN A 181 -5.13 9.62 29.17
CA ASN A 181 -6.41 9.51 29.88
C ASN A 181 -7.68 9.59 29.02
N VAL A 182 -7.58 9.40 27.70
CA VAL A 182 -8.76 9.33 26.82
C VAL A 182 -8.81 7.97 26.13
N ASP A 183 -9.90 7.23 26.31
CA ASP A 183 -10.13 6.01 25.56
C ASP A 183 -10.60 6.34 24.14
N MET A 184 -9.68 6.21 23.19
CA MET A 184 -9.93 6.46 21.77
C MET A 184 -10.57 5.25 21.05
N THR A 185 -10.85 4.15 21.76
CA THR A 185 -11.34 2.89 21.16
C THR A 185 -12.65 3.09 20.40
N LEU A 186 -13.65 3.73 21.02
CA LEU A 186 -14.94 3.98 20.38
C LEU A 186 -14.83 4.84 19.11
N GLN A 187 -13.94 5.83 19.13
CA GLN A 187 -13.70 6.68 17.95
C GLN A 187 -13.05 5.88 16.81
N ARG A 188 -12.09 4.99 17.13
CA ARG A 188 -11.47 4.11 16.12
C ARG A 188 -12.47 3.14 15.53
N GLU A 189 -13.27 2.49 16.38
CA GLU A 189 -14.31 1.55 15.94
C GLU A 189 -15.36 2.22 15.08
N HIS A 190 -15.77 3.44 15.43
CA HIS A 190 -16.70 4.21 14.61
C HIS A 190 -16.14 4.51 13.21
N ILE A 191 -14.92 5.05 13.10
CA ILE A 191 -14.33 5.36 11.79
C ILE A 191 -14.05 4.09 10.99
N LEU A 192 -13.57 3.00 11.62
CA LEU A 192 -13.40 1.72 10.94
C LEU A 192 -14.73 1.15 10.44
N GLY A 193 -15.82 1.35 11.18
CA GLY A 193 -17.17 1.02 10.72
C GLY A 193 -17.53 1.76 9.42
N LEU A 194 -17.27 3.07 9.36
CA LEU A 194 -17.50 3.86 8.15
C LEU A 194 -16.63 3.38 6.96
N VAL A 195 -15.37 3.02 7.20
CA VAL A 195 -14.50 2.46 6.15
C VAL A 195 -15.03 1.11 5.67
N ARG A 196 -15.47 0.23 6.57
CA ARG A 196 -16.04 -1.08 6.24
C ARG A 196 -17.30 -0.97 5.38
N GLU A 197 -18.16 0.00 5.66
CA GLU A 197 -19.36 0.27 4.85
C GLU A 197 -19.02 0.68 3.41
N LEU A 198 -17.80 1.15 3.15
CA LEU A 198 -17.31 1.66 1.87
C LEU A 198 -16.42 0.66 1.12
N LEU A 199 -16.38 -0.61 1.53
CA LEU A 199 -15.63 -1.65 0.82
C LEU A 199 -16.20 -1.90 -0.58
N ASP A 200 -17.52 -1.82 -0.74
CA ASP A 200 -18.22 -1.90 -2.04
C ASP A 200 -17.86 -3.14 -2.89
N GLY A 201 -17.43 -4.24 -2.24
CA GLY A 201 -16.95 -5.44 -2.93
C GLY A 201 -15.65 -5.22 -3.73
N ARG A 202 -14.88 -4.18 -3.41
CA ARG A 202 -13.59 -3.87 -4.04
C ARG A 202 -12.46 -4.53 -3.24
N GLU A 203 -11.86 -5.57 -3.83
CA GLU A 203 -10.80 -6.36 -3.20
C GLU A 203 -9.63 -5.49 -2.66
N ASN A 204 -9.21 -4.45 -3.40
CA ASN A 204 -8.13 -3.56 -2.95
C ASN A 204 -8.51 -2.75 -1.70
N ARG A 205 -9.81 -2.44 -1.52
CA ARG A 205 -10.29 -1.77 -0.29
C ARG A 205 -10.32 -2.74 0.89
N ASP A 206 -10.59 -4.02 0.66
CA ASP A 206 -10.49 -5.07 1.70
C ASP A 206 -9.06 -5.21 2.23
N VAL A 207 -8.06 -5.09 1.35
CA VAL A 207 -6.63 -5.07 1.71
C VAL A 207 -6.31 -3.87 2.61
N LEU A 208 -6.67 -2.66 2.19
CA LEU A 208 -6.44 -1.43 2.96
C LEU A 208 -7.17 -1.43 4.31
N TYR A 209 -8.41 -1.90 4.34
CA TYR A 209 -9.18 -2.06 5.57
C TYR A 209 -8.53 -3.07 6.52
N SER A 210 -8.06 -4.20 5.97
CA SER A 210 -7.37 -5.23 6.77
C SER A 210 -6.08 -4.69 7.38
N PHE A 211 -5.31 -3.85 6.68
CA PHE A 211 -4.17 -3.14 7.28
C PHE A 211 -4.58 -2.28 8.48
N ALA A 212 -5.68 -1.53 8.35
CA ALA A 212 -6.18 -0.69 9.44
C ALA A 212 -6.66 -1.51 10.65
N VAL A 213 -7.31 -2.66 10.41
CA VAL A 213 -7.72 -3.63 11.45
C VAL A 213 -6.50 -4.19 12.18
N ILE A 214 -5.51 -4.70 11.43
CA ILE A 214 -4.28 -5.27 12.01
C ILE A 214 -3.58 -4.21 12.85
N ARG A 215 -3.40 -3.00 12.31
CA ARG A 215 -2.75 -1.90 13.02
C ARG A 215 -3.46 -1.53 14.32
N THR A 216 -4.79 -1.59 14.35
CA THR A 216 -5.60 -1.26 15.53
C THR A 216 -5.55 -2.33 16.60
N LEU A 217 -5.56 -3.61 16.20
CA LEU A 217 -5.78 -4.72 17.11
C LEU A 217 -4.48 -5.42 17.53
N SER A 218 -3.47 -5.48 16.66
CA SER A 218 -2.17 -6.12 16.97
C SER A 218 -1.53 -5.63 18.28
N PRO A 219 -1.54 -4.33 18.64
CA PRO A 219 -1.00 -3.86 19.92
C PRO A 219 -1.68 -4.45 21.17
N LYS A 220 -2.93 -4.92 21.04
CA LYS A 220 -3.76 -5.41 22.15
C LYS A 220 -3.55 -6.89 22.47
N PHE A 221 -2.80 -7.62 21.65
CA PHE A 221 -2.62 -9.06 21.76
C PHE A 221 -1.14 -9.45 21.72
N PRO A 222 -0.75 -10.56 22.39
CA PRO A 222 0.62 -11.05 22.32
C PRO A 222 0.94 -11.59 20.91
N PRO A 223 2.22 -11.66 20.50
CA PRO A 223 2.60 -12.12 19.16
C PRO A 223 2.07 -13.51 18.78
N ASP A 224 1.92 -14.39 19.77
CA ASP A 224 1.47 -15.78 19.67
C ASP A 224 -0.03 -15.98 19.94
N PHE A 225 -0.83 -14.90 19.91
CA PHE A 225 -2.26 -14.94 20.23
C PHE A 225 -3.07 -15.97 19.42
N GLU A 226 -2.60 -16.31 18.22
CA GLU A 226 -3.23 -17.29 17.33
C GLU A 226 -3.27 -18.71 17.95
N SER A 227 -2.31 -19.04 18.82
CA SER A 227 -2.25 -20.32 19.54
C SER A 227 -3.42 -20.56 20.49
N THR A 228 -4.14 -19.49 20.85
CA THR A 228 -5.25 -19.50 21.81
C THR A 228 -6.56 -19.07 21.15
N LEU A 229 -6.67 -19.18 19.82
CA LEU A 229 -7.91 -18.92 19.09
C LEU A 229 -8.92 -20.06 19.28
N SER A 230 -10.20 -19.69 19.35
CA SER A 230 -11.30 -20.65 19.27
C SER A 230 -11.33 -21.28 17.86
N PRO A 231 -11.67 -22.58 17.73
CA PRO A 231 -11.93 -23.20 16.43
C PRO A 231 -13.07 -22.53 15.64
N HIS A 232 -14.01 -21.90 16.35
CA HIS A 232 -15.10 -21.12 15.77
C HIS A 232 -14.80 -19.65 15.99
N LEU A 233 -14.47 -18.94 14.91
CA LEU A 233 -14.18 -17.51 14.94
C LEU A 233 -15.49 -16.73 14.99
N ASP A 234 -15.57 -15.80 15.94
CA ASP A 234 -16.69 -14.88 16.08
C ASP A 234 -16.31 -13.54 15.44
N GLU A 235 -17.12 -13.05 14.50
CA GLU A 235 -16.88 -11.75 13.87
C GLU A 235 -16.99 -10.57 14.84
N LEU A 236 -17.59 -10.72 16.02
CA LEU A 236 -17.63 -9.68 17.04
C LEU A 236 -16.38 -9.66 17.91
N ASP A 237 -15.68 -10.79 18.04
CA ASP A 237 -14.47 -10.93 18.83
C ASP A 237 -13.27 -10.23 18.16
N PRO A 238 -12.65 -9.21 18.80
CA PRO A 238 -11.49 -8.51 18.25
C PRO A 238 -10.31 -9.44 17.94
N LYS A 239 -10.14 -10.52 18.72
CA LYS A 239 -9.05 -11.47 18.50
C LYS A 239 -9.26 -12.28 17.21
N SER A 240 -10.50 -12.73 17.00
CA SER A 240 -10.94 -13.38 15.75
C SER A 240 -10.83 -12.44 14.55
N LYS A 241 -11.27 -11.18 14.66
CA LYS A 241 -11.09 -10.15 13.60
C LYS A 241 -9.63 -9.97 13.21
N LEU A 242 -8.73 -9.87 14.19
CA LEU A 242 -7.29 -9.74 13.94
C LEU A 242 -6.73 -10.97 13.22
N ALA A 243 -7.12 -12.18 13.64
CA ALA A 243 -6.69 -13.43 13.01
C ALA A 243 -7.11 -13.50 11.53
N VAL A 244 -8.36 -13.15 11.23
CA VAL A 244 -8.88 -13.13 9.85
C VAL A 244 -8.13 -12.12 9.00
N ALA A 245 -7.95 -10.89 9.49
CA ALA A 245 -7.23 -9.85 8.75
C ALA A 245 -5.75 -10.23 8.51
N ARG A 246 -5.06 -10.77 9.52
CA ARG A 246 -3.68 -11.25 9.38
C ARG A 246 -3.57 -12.35 8.32
N LYS A 247 -4.44 -13.37 8.41
CA LYS A 247 -4.46 -14.46 7.45
C LYS A 247 -4.73 -13.97 6.04
N PHE A 248 -5.73 -13.10 5.85
CA PHE A 248 -6.04 -12.52 4.55
C PHE A 248 -4.83 -11.82 3.93
N ILE A 249 -4.14 -10.96 4.69
CA ILE A 249 -2.94 -10.26 4.20
C ILE A 249 -1.76 -11.21 3.94
N GLN A 250 -1.60 -12.24 4.76
CA GLN A 250 -0.59 -13.28 4.51
C GLN A 250 -0.88 -14.05 3.22
N ASP A 251 -2.14 -14.42 2.98
CA ASP A 251 -2.57 -15.12 1.78
C ASP A 251 -2.37 -14.24 0.52
N GLU A 252 -2.74 -12.95 0.59
CA GLU A 252 -2.51 -11.97 -0.50
C GLU A 252 -1.01 -11.75 -0.80
N SER A 253 -0.13 -11.93 0.20
CA SER A 253 1.32 -11.82 -0.01
C SER A 253 1.93 -13.01 -0.75
N GLN A 254 1.21 -14.14 -0.88
CA GLN A 254 1.74 -15.34 -1.53
C GLN A 254 1.69 -15.26 -3.07
N VAL A 255 2.63 -15.95 -3.72
CA VAL A 255 2.73 -16.04 -5.19
C VAL A 255 1.50 -16.73 -5.81
N THR A 256 0.86 -17.64 -5.07
CA THR A 256 -0.30 -18.40 -5.53
C THR A 256 -1.64 -17.66 -5.39
N GLY A 257 -1.65 -16.47 -4.79
CA GLY A 257 -2.86 -15.64 -4.72
C GLY A 257 -3.17 -15.06 -6.10
N GLY A 258 -4.45 -15.12 -6.52
CA GLY A 258 -4.96 -14.57 -7.79
C GLY A 258 -4.92 -13.04 -7.89
N THR A 259 -4.08 -12.40 -7.09
CA THR A 259 -3.97 -10.95 -6.92
C THR A 259 -2.91 -10.34 -7.83
N THR A 260 -2.94 -9.02 -7.97
CA THR A 260 -1.96 -8.30 -8.80
C THR A 260 -0.58 -8.28 -8.14
N ASN A 261 0.49 -8.10 -8.92
CA ASN A 261 1.83 -7.95 -8.35
C ASN A 261 1.91 -6.78 -7.36
N VAL A 262 1.17 -5.70 -7.61
CA VAL A 262 1.10 -4.53 -6.72
C VAL A 262 0.53 -4.90 -5.36
N VAL A 263 -0.66 -5.53 -5.33
CA VAL A 263 -1.31 -5.96 -4.09
C VAL A 263 -0.45 -6.97 -3.34
N ARG A 264 0.16 -7.92 -4.05
CA ARG A 264 1.07 -8.91 -3.44
C ARG A 264 2.23 -8.23 -2.71
N ARG A 265 2.92 -7.31 -3.38
CA ARG A 265 4.09 -6.61 -2.81
C ARG A 265 3.70 -5.69 -1.66
N PHE A 266 2.58 -4.98 -1.76
CA PHE A 266 2.06 -4.17 -0.66
C PHE A 266 1.62 -5.00 0.54
N SER A 267 0.97 -6.14 0.33
CA SER A 267 0.59 -7.07 1.39
C SER A 267 1.81 -7.64 2.09
N GLU A 268 2.89 -7.97 1.37
CA GLU A 268 4.13 -8.41 1.99
C GLU A 268 4.83 -7.31 2.80
N ILE A 269 4.82 -6.05 2.33
CA ILE A 269 5.30 -4.91 3.12
C ILE A 269 4.49 -4.80 4.41
N ALA A 270 3.17 -4.97 4.35
CA ALA A 270 2.32 -4.96 5.54
C ALA A 270 2.58 -6.16 6.47
N VAL A 271 2.90 -7.35 5.94
CA VAL A 271 3.37 -8.48 6.74
C VAL A 271 4.62 -8.07 7.53
N ARG A 272 5.61 -7.44 6.88
CA ARG A 272 6.84 -6.95 7.55
C ARG A 272 6.53 -5.89 8.60
N ALA A 273 5.64 -4.96 8.28
CA ALA A 273 5.22 -3.88 9.16
C ALA A 273 4.51 -4.38 10.42
N PHE A 274 3.61 -5.37 10.29
CA PHE A 274 2.63 -5.64 11.34
C PHE A 274 2.59 -7.07 11.88
N ILE A 275 3.10 -8.05 11.13
CA ILE A 275 2.94 -9.47 11.44
C ILE A 275 4.30 -10.09 11.79
N LEU A 276 5.21 -10.15 10.81
CA LEU A 276 6.53 -10.73 10.97
C LEU A 276 7.55 -9.91 10.16
N PRO A 277 8.50 -9.23 10.82
CA PRO A 277 8.73 -9.20 12.27
C PRO A 277 7.76 -8.30 13.05
N GLY A 278 6.89 -7.54 12.37
CA GLY A 278 5.99 -6.60 13.03
C GLY A 278 6.69 -5.32 13.46
N GLY A 279 7.57 -4.78 12.60
CA GLY A 279 8.46 -3.65 12.92
C GLY A 279 7.75 -2.34 13.31
N ASN A 280 6.44 -2.23 13.04
CA ASN A 280 5.61 -1.06 13.31
C ASN A 280 4.50 -1.33 14.34
N ILE A 281 4.55 -2.45 15.08
CA ILE A 281 3.64 -2.68 16.21
C ILE A 281 4.27 -2.14 17.49
N GLN A 282 3.69 -1.06 18.02
CA GLN A 282 3.97 -0.61 19.39
C GLN A 282 3.08 -1.39 20.36
N ARG A 283 3.61 -2.46 20.98
CA ARG A 283 2.87 -3.21 22.00
C ARG A 283 2.81 -2.38 23.28
N MET A 284 1.62 -2.29 23.89
CA MET A 284 1.50 -1.72 25.23
C MET A 284 2.29 -2.62 26.18
N GLN A 285 3.30 -2.07 26.87
CA GLN A 285 3.91 -2.76 27.99
C GLN A 285 2.85 -2.84 29.09
N GLY A 286 2.47 -4.06 29.46
CA GLY A 286 1.57 -4.31 30.59
C GLY A 286 2.21 -3.98 31.93
#